data_AF-A0A800DKT4-F1
#
_entry.id   AF-A0A800DKT4-F1
#
_cell.length_a   1.000
_cell.length_b   1.000
_cell.length_c   1.000
_cell.angle_alpha   90.00
_cell.angle_beta   90.00
_cell.angle_gamma   90.00
#
_symmetry.space_group_name_H-M   'P 1'
#
loop_
_entity.id
_entity.type
_entity.pdbx_description
1 polymer ?
#
loop_
_entity_poly.entity_id
_entity_poly.type
_entity_poly.pdbx_seq_one_letter_code
_entity_poly.pdbx_strand_id
1 'polypeptide(L)'
;RLLQGAFSAVSGKMMQTAAAKFTVETEIATIGIRGTKFWGGVIDGAFQVAMLEGKAVIIENKAGRVVIDKVNNGTLIKDANTAPTKPKAWGGNKLDRAIATVAF
;
A
#
# COMPACT_ATOMS: atom_id res chain seq x y z
N ARG A 1 -2.29 14.51 -13.27
CA ARG A 1 -1.48 15.45 -12.44
C ARG A 1 -1.06 14.66 -11.20
N LEU A 2 0.23 14.31 -11.09
CA LEU A 2 0.81 13.55 -9.98
C LEU A 2 0.43 14.17 -8.62
N LEU A 3 -0.16 13.37 -7.73
CA LEU A 3 -0.03 13.61 -6.29
C LEU A 3 1.29 12.96 -5.85
N GLN A 4 2.34 13.77 -5.79
CA GLN A 4 3.60 13.38 -5.20
C GLN A 4 3.44 13.47 -3.67
N GLY A 5 3.28 12.34 -2.99
CA GLY A 5 3.12 12.29 -1.53
C GLY A 5 2.95 10.86 -1.01
N ALA A 6 3.33 10.65 0.25
CA ALA A 6 2.88 9.47 1.00
C ALA A 6 1.41 9.65 1.33
N PHE A 7 0.59 8.62 1.16
CA PHE A 7 -0.81 8.65 1.56
C PHE A 7 -1.09 7.55 2.59
N SER A 8 -1.83 7.91 3.63
CA SER A 8 -2.47 6.96 4.54
C SER A 8 -3.97 7.07 4.36
N ALA A 9 -4.60 5.96 4.01
CA ALA A 9 -6.05 5.86 4.00
C ALA A 9 -6.49 5.06 5.23
N VAL A 10 -7.16 5.73 6.17
CA VAL A 10 -7.84 5.09 7.30
C VAL A 10 -9.33 5.10 7.00
N SER A 11 -9.88 3.94 6.59
CA SER A 11 -11.31 3.79 6.27
C SER A 11 -12.24 3.81 7.50
N GLY A 12 -11.70 4.06 8.70
CA GLY A 12 -12.29 3.69 9.97
C GLY A 12 -13.51 4.49 10.45
N LYS A 13 -13.81 5.67 9.89
CA LYS A 13 -14.93 6.51 10.38
C LYS A 13 -16.03 6.86 9.36
N MET A 14 -15.91 6.46 8.10
CA MET A 14 -16.97 6.67 7.09
C MET A 14 -17.58 5.37 6.51
N MET A 15 -17.19 4.20 6.99
CA MET A 15 -17.74 2.92 6.52
C MET A 15 -18.55 2.21 7.62
N GLN A 16 -19.81 2.62 7.79
CA GLN A 16 -20.84 1.76 8.40
C GLN A 16 -21.41 0.72 7.40
N THR A 17 -20.75 0.47 6.27
CA THR A 17 -21.23 -0.49 5.28
C THR A 17 -20.15 -1.52 4.95
N ALA A 18 -20.47 -2.78 5.21
CA ALA A 18 -19.57 -3.93 5.31
C ALA A 18 -18.87 -4.39 4.00
N ALA A 19 -18.73 -3.54 2.98
CA ALA A 19 -18.26 -3.99 1.67
C ALA A 19 -17.65 -2.92 0.74
N ALA A 20 -17.19 -1.76 1.22
CA ALA A 20 -16.61 -0.79 0.27
C ALA A 20 -15.23 -1.24 -0.22
N LYS A 21 -15.14 -1.50 -1.53
CA LYS A 21 -13.89 -1.60 -2.29
C LYS A 21 -13.41 -0.17 -2.53
N PHE A 22 -12.18 0.13 -2.14
CA PHE A 22 -11.55 1.41 -2.45
C PHE A 22 -10.33 1.16 -3.33
N THR A 23 -10.25 1.94 -4.41
CA THR A 23 -9.19 1.84 -5.41
C THR A 23 -8.38 3.13 -5.38
N VAL A 24 -7.08 3.03 -5.09
CA VAL A 24 -6.15 4.14 -5.32
C VAL A 24 -5.49 3.90 -6.66
N GLU A 25 -5.75 4.79 -7.61
CA GLU A 25 -5.07 4.83 -8.89
C GLU A 25 -3.88 5.78 -8.80
N THR A 26 -2.69 5.26 -9.09
CA THR A 26 -1.47 6.04 -9.27
C THR A 26 -1.01 5.86 -10.72
N GLU A 27 -0.06 6.68 -11.19
CA GLU A 27 0.48 6.52 -12.55
C GLU A 27 1.15 5.16 -12.78
N ILE A 28 1.50 4.45 -11.71
CA ILE A 28 2.29 3.21 -11.77
C ILE A 28 1.55 1.95 -11.30
N ALA A 29 0.45 2.08 -10.55
CA ALA A 29 -0.28 0.94 -10.01
C ALA A 29 -1.70 1.29 -9.53
N THR A 30 -2.55 0.26 -9.52
CA THR A 30 -3.88 0.25 -8.92
C THR A 30 -3.84 -0.53 -7.61
N ILE A 31 -4.31 0.09 -6.52
CA ILE A 31 -4.30 -0.51 -5.17
C ILE A 31 -5.74 -0.70 -4.68
N GLY A 32 -6.16 -1.96 -4.54
CA GLY A 32 -7.48 -2.33 -4.03
C GLY A 32 -7.43 -2.76 -2.57
N ILE A 33 -8.33 -2.22 -1.74
CA ILE A 33 -8.44 -2.57 -0.31
C ILE A 33 -9.81 -3.13 0.09
N ARG A 34 -9.79 -4.05 1.06
CA ARG A 34 -10.97 -4.59 1.74
C ARG A 34 -10.74 -4.65 3.26
N GLY A 35 -11.18 -3.64 3.99
CA GLY A 35 -11.04 -3.58 5.46
C GLY A 35 -9.58 -3.64 5.90
N THR A 36 -8.71 -2.89 5.21
CA THR A 36 -7.25 -2.95 5.37
C THR A 36 -6.69 -1.54 5.48
N LYS A 37 -5.89 -1.29 6.51
CA LYS A 37 -5.05 -0.10 6.65
C LYS A 37 -3.70 -0.40 6.01
N PHE A 38 -3.25 0.50 5.15
CA PHE A 38 -1.99 0.33 4.43
C PHE A 38 -1.28 1.66 4.31
N TRP A 39 0.03 1.58 4.05
CA TRP A 39 0.89 2.70 3.75
C TRP A 39 1.35 2.58 2.30
N GLY A 40 1.37 3.69 1.57
CA GLY A 40 1.96 3.78 0.22
C GLY A 40 2.77 5.05 0.09
N GLY A 41 4.02 4.94 -0.36
CA GLY A 41 4.92 6.08 -0.51
C GLY A 41 6.34 5.70 -0.85
N VAL A 42 7.21 6.71 -0.96
CA VAL A 42 8.65 6.48 -1.13
C VAL A 42 9.31 6.30 0.23
N ILE A 43 9.97 5.16 0.43
CA ILE A 43 10.80 4.87 1.61
C ILE A 43 12.04 4.10 1.16
N ASP A 44 13.19 4.40 1.76
CA ASP A 44 14.48 3.84 1.39
C ASP A 44 14.78 4.00 -0.12
N GLY A 45 14.37 5.13 -0.72
CA GLY A 45 14.63 5.48 -2.12
C GLY A 45 13.74 4.79 -3.16
N ALA A 46 12.71 4.04 -2.76
CA ALA A 46 11.80 3.37 -3.71
C ALA A 46 10.34 3.53 -3.31
N PHE A 47 9.43 3.52 -4.29
CA PHE A 47 7.99 3.47 -4.03
C PHE A 47 7.60 2.08 -3.54
N GLN A 48 7.00 2.02 -2.36
CA GLN A 48 6.62 0.78 -1.72
C GLN A 48 5.23 0.90 -1.10
N VAL A 49 4.59 -0.25 -0.93
CA VAL A 49 3.29 -0.39 -0.28
C VAL A 49 3.42 -1.40 0.83
N ALA A 50 2.89 -1.12 2.02
CA ALA A 50 2.90 -2.02 3.17
C ALA A 50 1.52 -2.11 3.82
N MET A 51 1.17 -3.32 4.26
CA MET A 51 -0.05 -3.57 5.00
C MET A 51 0.17 -3.33 6.49
N LEU A 52 -0.57 -2.40 7.07
CA LEU A 52 -0.48 -2.05 8.49
C LEU A 52 -1.46 -2.86 9.34
N GLU A 53 -2.70 -3.04 8.85
CA GLU A 53 -3.77 -3.77 9.55
C GLU A 53 -4.75 -4.33 8.50
N GLY A 54 -5.44 -5.44 8.76
CA GLY A 54 -6.55 -5.93 7.91
C GLY A 54 -6.37 -7.35 7.36
N LYS A 55 -6.93 -7.63 6.17
CA LYS A 55 -6.89 -8.97 5.55
C LYS A 55 -6.05 -9.06 4.27
N ALA A 56 -6.15 -8.06 3.39
CA ALA A 56 -5.40 -8.07 2.14
C ALA A 56 -5.25 -6.68 1.54
N VAL A 57 -4.10 -6.43 0.90
CA VAL A 57 -3.88 -5.33 -0.06
C VAL A 57 -3.55 -5.95 -1.41
N ILE A 58 -4.29 -5.60 -2.44
CA ILE A 58 -4.02 -6.03 -3.82
C ILE A 58 -3.31 -4.90 -4.54
N ILE A 59 -2.17 -5.20 -5.15
CA ILE A 59 -1.38 -4.25 -5.94
C ILE A 59 -1.22 -4.82 -7.34
N GLU A 60 -1.63 -4.06 -8.35
CA GLU A 60 -1.60 -4.48 -9.75
C GLU A 60 -1.04 -3.37 -10.64
N ASN A 61 -0.20 -3.75 -11.60
CA ASN A 61 0.26 -2.91 -12.70
C ASN A 61 0.23 -3.70 -14.01
N LYS A 62 0.72 -3.12 -15.12
CA LYS A 62 0.65 -3.74 -16.44
C LYS A 62 1.41 -5.07 -16.55
N ALA A 63 2.42 -5.25 -15.69
CA ALA A 63 3.30 -6.41 -15.74
C ALA A 63 2.93 -7.51 -14.74
N GLY A 64 2.02 -7.23 -13.79
CA GLY A 64 1.54 -8.25 -12.90
C GLY A 64 0.85 -7.74 -11.64
N ARG A 65 0.53 -8.70 -10.77
CA ARG A 65 -0.25 -8.49 -9.56
C ARG A 65 0.38 -9.21 -8.39
N VAL A 66 0.36 -8.57 -7.22
CA VAL A 66 0.70 -9.19 -5.95
C VAL A 66 -0.40 -8.93 -4.92
N VAL A 67 -0.52 -9.83 -3.96
CA VAL A 67 -1.44 -9.70 -2.83
C VAL A 67 -0.61 -9.74 -1.55
N ILE A 68 -0.66 -8.67 -0.78
CA ILE A 68 -0.14 -8.65 0.59
C ILE A 68 -1.25 -9.16 1.49
N ASP A 69 -1.10 -10.35 2.08
CA ASP A 69 -2.08 -11.03 2.92
C ASP A 69 -1.63 -11.15 4.40
N LYS A 70 -0.46 -10.59 4.72
CA LYS A 70 0.10 -10.56 6.07
C LYS A 70 0.39 -9.12 6.49
N VAL A 71 -0.01 -8.79 7.71
CA VAL A 71 0.33 -7.53 8.36
C VAL A 71 1.86 -7.39 8.46
N ASN A 72 2.36 -6.16 8.31
CA ASN A 72 3.77 -5.77 8.28
C ASN A 72 4.53 -6.24 7.04
N ASN A 73 3.89 -6.92 6.09
CA ASN A 73 4.50 -7.18 4.79
C ASN A 73 4.35 -5.98 3.87
N GLY A 74 5.33 -5.81 3.00
CA GLY A 74 5.29 -4.84 1.94
C GLY A 74 5.87 -5.34 0.62
N THR A 75 5.54 -4.61 -0.45
CA THR A 75 6.03 -4.82 -1.80
C THR A 75 6.67 -3.53 -2.33
N LEU A 76 7.66 -3.67 -3.21
CA LEU A 76 8.25 -2.58 -3.97
C LEU A 76 7.62 -2.54 -5.36
N ILE A 77 7.32 -1.33 -5.84
CA ILE A 77 6.86 -1.08 -7.20
C ILE A 77 7.91 -0.19 -7.86
N LYS A 78 8.66 -0.76 -8.80
CA LYS A 78 9.75 -0.04 -9.48
C LYS A 78 9.21 0.93 -10.53
N ASP A 79 8.31 0.44 -11.37
CA ASP A 79 7.67 1.15 -12.48
C ASP A 79 6.40 0.41 -12.92
N ALA A 80 5.68 0.96 -13.90
CA ALA A 80 4.42 0.39 -14.39
C ALA A 80 4.58 -0.91 -15.19
N ASN A 81 5.78 -1.21 -15.70
CA ASN A 81 6.07 -2.31 -16.62
C ASN A 81 6.93 -3.42 -15.98
N THR A 82 7.23 -3.31 -14.69
CA THR A 82 7.92 -4.33 -13.89
C THR A 82 6.97 -4.80 -12.80
N ALA A 83 6.69 -6.09 -12.73
CA ALA A 83 5.77 -6.63 -11.73
C ALA A 83 6.23 -6.25 -10.31
N PRO A 84 5.30 -5.91 -9.38
CA PRO A 84 5.65 -5.63 -8.00
C PRO A 84 6.39 -6.82 -7.37
N THR A 85 7.32 -6.55 -6.46
CA THR A 85 8.09 -7.64 -5.82
C THR A 85 7.18 -8.53 -4.97
N LYS A 86 7.55 -9.81 -4.79
CA LYS A 86 6.84 -10.68 -3.84
C LYS A 86 6.78 -10.01 -2.46
N PRO A 87 5.60 -9.96 -1.80
CA PRO A 87 5.48 -9.38 -0.47
C PRO A 87 6.39 -10.07 0.54
N LYS A 88 7.05 -9.25 1.37
CA LYS A 88 7.90 -9.74 2.44
C LYS A 88 7.74 -8.90 3.69
N ALA A 89 8.02 -9.49 4.85
CA ALA A 89 8.04 -8.76 6.10
C ALA A 89 9.03 -7.60 6.03
N TRP A 90 8.59 -6.42 6.43
CA TRP A 90 9.48 -5.31 6.68
C TRP A 90 10.14 -5.50 8.05
N GLY A 91 11.46 -5.65 8.06
CA GLY A 91 12.24 -5.75 9.29
C GLY A 91 12.66 -4.39 9.84
N GLY A 92 13.21 -4.42 11.07
CA GLY A 92 13.72 -3.23 11.76
C GLY A 92 12.63 -2.20 12.04
N ASN A 93 13.03 -0.92 12.09
CA ASN A 93 12.12 0.21 12.36
C ASN A 93 11.40 0.74 11.10
N LYS A 94 11.43 -0.01 9.98
CA LYS A 94 10.95 0.50 8.69
C LYS A 94 9.46 0.83 8.71
N LEU A 95 8.67 0.00 9.39
CA LEU A 95 7.24 0.23 9.55
C LEU A 95 6.96 1.50 10.37
N ASP A 96 7.69 1.70 11.46
CA ASP A 96 7.56 2.88 12.30
C ASP A 96 7.90 4.16 11.54
N ARG A 97 9.00 4.12 10.75
CA ARG A 97 9.37 5.23 9.86
C ARG A 97 8.28 5.54 8.85
N ALA A 98 7.67 4.51 8.25
CA ALA A 98 6.57 4.69 7.30
C ALA A 98 5.33 5.30 7.99
N ILE A 99 4.95 4.81 9.17
CA ILE A 99 3.84 5.36 9.95
C ILE A 99 4.11 6.82 10.32
N ALA A 100 5.34 7.17 10.68
CA ALA A 100 5.73 8.54 11.00
C ALA A 100 5.59 9.52 9.82
N THR A 101 5.63 9.06 8.56
CA THR A 101 5.43 9.95 7.40
C THR A 101 3.99 10.40 7.20
N VAL A 102 3.04 9.81 7.93
CA VAL A 102 1.60 10.04 7.79
C VAL A 102 0.91 10.34 9.13
N ALA A 103 1.68 10.37 10.22
CA ALA A 103 1.22 10.83 11.53
C ALA A 103 1.31 12.36 11.57
N PHE A 104 0.16 13.02 11.57
CA PHE A 104 0.00 14.45 11.80
C PHE A 104 -0.75 14.68 13.11
#